data_AF-T1K3X7-F1
#
_entry.id   AF-T1K3X7-F1
#
_cell.length_a   1.000
_cell.length_b   1.000
_cell.length_c   1.000
_cell.angle_alpha   90.00
_cell.angle_beta   90.00
_cell.angle_gamma   90.00
#
_symmetry.space_group_name_H-M   'P 1'
#
loop_
_entity.id
_entity.type
_entity.pdbx_description
1 polymer ?
#
loop_
_entity_poly.entity_id
_entity_poly.type
_entity_poly.pdbx_seq_one_letter_code
_entity_poly.pdbx_strand_id
1 'polypeptide(L)'
;MVLVDRFCSNYPDDIKFITYKIVNITVCSQIVDEFDYKKLLQHPGSSYEPEIFPGIHLKLDKSKVIYIIFRTGKVIITGLKDLSSIRDYCNLFDYEIRMKFI
;
A
#
# COMPACT_ATOMS: atom_id res chain seq x y z
N MET A 1 -4.86 9.29 -13.36
CA MET A 1 -3.74 10.15 -13.79
C MET A 1 -2.55 9.81 -12.92
N VAL A 2 -1.53 9.19 -13.51
CA VAL A 2 -0.29 8.82 -12.80
C VAL A 2 0.59 10.06 -12.73
N LEU A 3 1.34 10.29 -11.65
CA LEU A 3 2.18 11.47 -11.44
C LEU A 3 3.12 11.80 -12.62
N VAL A 4 3.47 10.79 -13.42
CA VAL A 4 4.25 10.92 -14.66
C VAL A 4 3.58 11.87 -15.65
N ASP A 5 2.26 11.79 -15.82
CA ASP A 5 1.52 12.60 -16.79
C ASP A 5 1.66 14.10 -16.48
N ARG A 6 1.65 14.48 -15.20
CA ARG A 6 1.80 15.88 -14.76
C ARG A 6 3.22 16.41 -14.87
N PHE A 7 4.22 15.56 -14.63
CA PHE A 7 5.63 15.95 -14.74
C PHE A 7 5.99 16.26 -16.20
N CYS A 8 5.50 15.43 -17.14
CA CYS A 8 5.75 15.62 -18.56
C CYS A 8 5.06 16.87 -19.13
N SER A 9 3.88 17.26 -18.64
CA SER A 9 3.14 18.43 -19.13
C SER A 9 3.78 19.80 -18.82
N ASN A 10 4.85 19.85 -18.03
CA ASN A 10 5.59 21.10 -17.72
C ASN A 10 6.81 21.34 -18.63
N TYR A 11 7.13 20.41 -19.53
CA TYR A 11 8.25 20.54 -20.44
C TYR A 11 7.77 20.94 -21.84
N PRO A 12 8.56 21.75 -22.57
CA PRO A 12 8.25 22.08 -23.96
C PRO A 12 8.25 20.82 -24.85
N ASP A 13 7.43 20.85 -25.91
CA ASP A 13 7.09 19.69 -26.77
C ASP A 13 8.30 19.04 -27.46
N ASP A 14 9.45 19.71 -27.46
CA ASP A 14 10.71 19.25 -28.05
C ASP A 14 11.53 18.33 -27.13
N ILE A 15 11.21 18.26 -25.83
CA ILE A 15 11.84 17.33 -24.89
C ILE A 15 11.20 15.94 -25.00
N LYS A 16 11.84 15.06 -25.76
CA LYS A 16 11.44 13.65 -25.90
C LYS A 16 12.09 12.79 -24.82
N PHE A 17 11.31 12.37 -23.82
CA PHE A 17 11.73 11.31 -22.90
C PHE A 17 11.65 9.94 -23.59
N ILE A 18 12.78 9.22 -23.65
CA ILE A 18 12.89 7.98 -24.44
C ILE A 18 12.35 6.76 -23.67
N THR A 19 12.52 6.74 -22.34
CA THR A 19 12.10 5.59 -21.51
C THR A 19 11.68 6.02 -20.11
N TYR A 20 10.80 5.24 -19.48
CA TYR A 20 10.43 5.36 -18.07
C TYR A 20 10.40 3.98 -17.42
N LYS A 21 10.58 3.95 -16.09
CA LYS A 21 10.47 2.72 -15.29
C LYS A 21 9.69 3.00 -14.02
N ILE A 22 8.66 2.20 -13.77
CA ILE A 22 7.95 2.22 -12.49
C ILE A 22 8.89 1.65 -11.41
N VAL A 23 9.25 2.48 -10.44
CA VAL A 23 10.11 2.08 -9.31
C VAL A 23 9.32 1.81 -8.04
N ASN A 24 8.13 2.36 -7.88
CA ASN A 24 7.24 2.09 -6.76
C ASN A 24 5.85 2.63 -7.08
N ILE A 25 4.83 1.90 -6.67
CA ILE A 25 3.46 2.40 -6.61
C ILE A 25 3.02 2.32 -5.15
N THR A 26 2.43 3.42 -4.68
CA THR A 26 1.81 3.52 -3.36
C THR A 26 0.35 3.85 -3.54
N VAL A 27 -0.51 3.09 -2.86
CA VAL A 27 -1.97 3.23 -2.91
C VAL A 27 -2.48 3.51 -1.49
N CYS A 28 -3.48 4.38 -1.38
CA CYS A 28 -4.21 4.60 -0.15
C CYS A 28 -5.59 3.96 -0.27
N SER A 29 -6.01 3.26 0.77
CA SER A 29 -7.34 2.68 0.92
C SER A 29 -7.87 2.96 2.33
N GLN A 30 -9.12 2.59 2.56
CA GLN A 30 -9.83 2.77 3.82
C GLN A 30 -10.61 1.48 4.12
N ILE A 31 -10.49 0.98 5.35
CA ILE A 31 -11.36 -0.06 5.87
C ILE A 31 -12.71 0.59 6.19
N VAL A 32 -13.79 0.07 5.58
CA VAL A 32 -15.13 0.69 5.63
C VAL A 32 -15.93 0.27 6.87
N ASP A 33 -15.46 -0.71 7.65
CA ASP A 33 -16.15 -1.24 8.83
C ASP A 33 -15.23 -1.35 10.06
N GLU A 34 -15.78 -1.80 11.18
CA GLU A 34 -14.99 -2.18 12.34
C GLU A 34 -14.00 -3.29 11.99
N PHE A 35 -12.79 -3.17 12.54
CA PHE A 35 -11.74 -4.16 12.38
C PHE A 35 -10.94 -4.28 13.69
N ASP A 36 -10.41 -5.46 13.95
CA ASP A 36 -9.67 -5.71 15.17
C ASP A 36 -8.20 -5.29 15.03
N TYR A 37 -7.93 -4.05 15.41
CA TYR A 37 -6.57 -3.50 15.42
C TYR A 37 -5.62 -4.28 16.35
N LYS A 38 -6.13 -4.93 17.42
CA LYS A 38 -5.28 -5.71 18.34
C LYS A 38 -4.86 -7.03 17.71
N LYS A 39 -5.75 -7.71 17.01
CA LYS A 39 -5.39 -8.93 16.23
C LYS A 39 -4.33 -8.63 15.19
N LEU A 40 -4.41 -7.46 14.54
CA LEU A 40 -3.37 -7.00 13.62
C LEU A 40 -2.00 -6.87 14.27
N LEU A 41 -1.92 -6.33 15.49
CA LEU A 41 -0.65 -6.23 16.22
C LEU A 41 -0.04 -7.60 16.55
N GLN A 42 -0.87 -8.63 16.69
CA GLN A 42 -0.45 -9.99 17.02
C GLN A 42 -0.05 -10.82 15.78
N HIS A 43 -0.33 -10.33 14.57
CA HIS A 43 0.02 -11.05 13.35
C HIS A 43 1.56 -11.19 13.23
N PRO A 44 2.10 -12.36 12.84
CA PRO A 44 3.55 -12.61 12.82
C PRO A 44 4.32 -11.72 11.84
N GLY A 45 3.64 -11.23 10.80
CA GLY A 45 4.19 -10.26 9.83
C GLY A 45 4.07 -8.80 10.25
N SER A 46 3.58 -8.51 11.46
CA SER A 46 3.39 -7.14 11.95
C SER A 46 4.61 -6.62 12.70
N SER A 47 4.87 -5.33 12.54
CA SER A 47 5.84 -4.56 13.29
C SER A 47 5.23 -3.20 13.64
N TYR A 48 5.25 -2.86 14.92
CA TYR A 48 4.60 -1.65 15.43
C TYR A 48 5.45 -1.00 16.52
N GLU A 49 6.01 0.16 16.21
CA GLU A 49 6.84 0.95 17.11
C GLU A 49 6.21 2.36 17.22
N PRO A 50 5.20 2.56 18.08
CA PRO A 50 4.39 3.78 18.11
C PRO A 50 5.17 5.04 18.45
N GLU A 51 6.29 4.91 19.16
CA GLU A 51 7.18 6.03 19.47
C GLU A 51 7.94 6.53 18.24
N ILE A 52 8.13 5.67 17.23
CA ILE A 52 8.78 6.02 15.97
C ILE A 52 7.75 6.37 14.90
N PHE A 53 6.67 5.59 14.79
CA PHE A 53 5.66 5.79 13.75
C PHE A 53 4.27 5.26 14.16
N PRO A 54 3.17 6.01 13.93
CA PRO A 54 1.85 5.68 14.46
C PRO A 54 1.06 4.61 13.67
N GLY A 55 1.71 3.85 12.78
CA GLY A 55 1.07 2.83 11.94
C GLY A 55 1.73 1.46 12.04
N ILE A 56 0.93 0.39 11.95
CA ILE A 56 1.41 -0.99 11.89
C ILE A 56 2.00 -1.24 10.51
N HIS A 57 3.25 -1.68 10.44
CA HIS A 57 3.84 -2.23 9.23
C HIS A 57 3.50 -3.72 9.17
N LEU A 58 2.73 -4.14 8.18
CA LEU A 58 2.31 -5.52 8.00
C LEU A 58 2.83 -6.06 6.67
N LYS A 59 3.51 -7.21 6.73
CA LYS A 59 3.85 -8.03 5.56
C LYS A 59 2.99 -9.29 5.56
N LEU A 60 2.31 -9.53 4.43
CA LEU A 60 1.45 -10.70 4.25
C LEU A 60 2.13 -11.83 3.47
N ASP A 61 3.20 -11.52 2.72
CA ASP A 61 3.93 -12.49 1.90
C ASP A 61 5.44 -12.16 1.85
N LYS A 62 6.18 -12.88 1.01
CA LYS A 62 7.62 -12.66 0.79
C LYS A 62 7.92 -11.51 -0.19
N SER A 63 6.90 -10.81 -0.68
CA SER A 63 7.10 -9.70 -1.61
C SER A 63 7.68 -8.46 -0.92
N LYS A 64 7.94 -7.42 -1.69
CA LYS A 64 8.34 -6.11 -1.16
C LYS A 64 7.14 -5.26 -0.74
N VAL A 65 5.91 -5.77 -0.89
CA VAL A 65 4.70 -5.03 -0.53
C VAL A 65 4.55 -4.98 0.98
N ILE A 66 4.28 -3.77 1.48
CA ILE A 66 4.02 -3.51 2.90
C ILE A 66 2.69 -2.77 3.00
N TYR A 67 1.88 -3.20 3.95
CA TYR A 67 0.66 -2.53 4.37
C TYR A 67 0.96 -1.71 5.61
N ILE A 68 0.65 -0.42 5.58
CA ILE A 68 0.75 0.47 6.73
C ILE A 68 -0.67 0.78 7.18
N ILE A 69 -1.04 0.32 8.36
CA ILE A 69 -2.42 0.38 8.85
C ILE A 69 -2.48 1.28 10.07
N PHE A 70 -3.38 2.27 10.03
CA PHE A 70 -3.62 3.19 11.13
C PHE A 70 -4.85 2.76 11.93
N ARG A 71 -4.91 3.16 13.20
CA ARG A 71 -6.10 2.94 14.04
C ARG A 71 -7.40 3.49 13.44
N THR A 72 -7.30 4.49 12.57
CA THR A 72 -8.44 5.09 11.87
C THR A 72 -9.01 4.22 10.74
N GLY A 73 -8.42 3.05 10.47
CA GLY A 73 -8.78 2.20 9.33
C GLY A 73 -8.18 2.64 8.01
N LYS A 74 -7.40 3.74 7.99
CA LYS A 74 -6.62 4.12 6.80
C LYS A 74 -5.54 3.08 6.56
N VAL A 75 -5.37 2.68 5.30
CA VAL A 75 -4.37 1.70 4.86
C VAL A 75 -3.54 2.29 3.73
N ILE A 76 -2.21 2.26 3.86
CA ILE A 76 -1.29 2.56 2.77
C ILE A 76 -0.66 1.25 2.31
N ILE A 77 -0.77 0.95 1.02
CA ILE A 77 -0.13 -0.19 0.39
C ILE A 77 1.04 0.36 -0.43
N THR A 78 2.27 -0.07 -0.14
CA THR A 78 3.47 0.42 -0.82
C THR A 78 4.39 -0.73 -1.20
N GLY A 79 5.29 -0.53 -2.17
CA GLY A 79 6.22 -1.56 -2.66
C GLY A 79 5.76 -2.25 -3.96
N LEU A 80 4.62 -1.84 -4.50
CA LEU A 80 4.05 -2.36 -5.76
C LEU A 80 4.91 -1.90 -6.95
N LYS A 81 5.02 -2.75 -7.97
CA LYS A 81 5.81 -2.49 -9.19
C LYS A 81 4.98 -2.44 -10.47
N ASP A 82 3.74 -2.89 -10.40
CA ASP A 82 2.85 -2.97 -11.53
C ASP A 82 1.44 -2.51 -11.13
N LEU A 83 0.73 -1.89 -12.07
CA LEU A 83 -0.61 -1.37 -11.81
C LEU A 83 -1.66 -2.48 -11.75
N SER A 84 -1.46 -3.60 -12.48
CA SER A 84 -2.44 -4.69 -12.50
C SER A 84 -2.52 -5.44 -11.16
N SER A 85 -1.42 -5.48 -10.40
CA SER A 85 -1.39 -6.17 -9.11
C SER A 85 -2.05 -5.40 -7.96
N ILE A 86 -2.40 -4.12 -8.14
CA ILE A 86 -3.07 -3.32 -7.10
C ILE A 86 -4.30 -4.05 -6.56
N ARG A 87 -5.14 -4.56 -7.46
CA ARG A 87 -6.39 -5.23 -7.09
C ARG A 87 -6.12 -6.51 -6.30
N ASP A 88 -5.12 -7.28 -6.70
CA ASP A 88 -4.77 -8.54 -6.05
C ASP A 88 -4.26 -8.31 -4.62
N TYR A 89 -3.42 -7.29 -4.41
CA TYR A 89 -2.94 -6.93 -3.06
C TYR A 89 -4.05 -6.32 -2.20
N CYS A 90 -4.98 -5.55 -2.77
CA CYS A 90 -6.18 -5.13 -2.04
C CYS A 90 -7.03 -6.32 -1.60
N ASN A 91 -7.26 -7.30 -2.48
CA ASN A 91 -8.03 -8.51 -2.17
C ASN A 91 -7.31 -9.40 -1.13
N LEU A 92 -6.00 -9.57 -1.25
CA LEU A 92 -5.18 -10.31 -0.28
C LEU A 92 -5.31 -9.69 1.11
N PHE A 93 -5.20 -8.36 1.20
CA PHE A 93 -5.41 -7.66 2.45
C PHE A 93 -6.81 -7.90 3.01
N ASP A 94 -7.85 -7.70 2.21
CA ASP A 94 -9.23 -7.88 2.67
C ASP A 94 -9.49 -9.31 3.16
N TYR A 95 -8.97 -10.32 2.46
CA TYR A 95 -9.05 -11.72 2.88
C TYR A 95 -8.33 -11.99 4.21
N GLU A 96 -7.08 -11.57 4.35
CA GLU A 96 -6.30 -11.80 5.58
C GLU A 96 -6.91 -11.07 6.79
N ILE A 97 -7.50 -9.89 6.59
CA ILE A 97 -8.09 -9.09 7.67
C ILE A 97 -9.51 -9.56 8.02
N ARG A 98 -10.36 -9.84 7.04
CA ARG A 98 -11.78 -10.15 7.26
C ARG A 98 -12.07 -11.64 7.38
N MET A 99 -11.45 -12.49 6.57
CA MET A 99 -11.87 -13.90 6.47
C MET A 99 -11.10 -14.85 7.39
N LYS A 100 -9.87 -14.51 7.79
CA LYS A 100 -9.05 -15.34 8.70
C LYS A 100 -9.19 -15.00 10.19
N PHE A 101 -9.85 -13.89 10.52
CA PHE A 101 -10.02 -13.43 11.89
C PHE A 101 -11.46 -13.48 12.41
N ILE A 102 -12.37 -14.10 11.65
CA ILE A 102 -13.66 -14.64 12.12
C ILE A 102 -13.44 -16.06 12.62
#